data_AF-A0A7J6KW06-F1
#
_entry.id   AF-A0A7J6KW06-F1
#
_cell.length_a   1.000
_cell.length_b   1.000
_cell.length_c   1.000
_cell.angle_alpha   90.00
_cell.angle_beta   90.00
_cell.angle_gamma   90.00
#
_symmetry.space_group_name_H-M   'P 1'
#
loop_
_entity.id
_entity.type
_entity.pdbx_description
1 polymer ?
#
loop_
_entity_poly.entity_id
_entity_poly.type
_entity_poly.pdbx_seq_one_letter_code
_entity_poly.pdbx_strand_id
1 'polypeptide(L)'
;TFTADGCCCLQPNIASIYQKSGILQQGQRENGTSSSSAGNKKNAQPDFWAGPKMLLSTVGSIGVLYVSYYFYKANFDVERTNELLKERYQQWPLYPPPGPSQAELITKVDHAGLNQEMMDTLSTWFLYEDNRRQHGVSRQFIIDTCRDVLHLLDSPDHSFGDELNAKCDAAVDEFVARGVGRSDEEKRLSGCGVSEVSRLLSALFEIHGGGDDIQEKAKDSLIEEVSRTYREQVQMAKAFQEAVKFEPLPDIAEDEADRAVLELELEQYQTELDEGKCDDERKQWLKKELKEVKKLLEEKKK
;
A
#
# COMPACT_ATOMS: atom_id res chain seq x y z
N THR A 1 14.47 11.62 23.72
CA THR A 1 13.03 11.86 23.44
C THR A 1 12.91 12.24 21.98
N PHE A 2 12.66 11.26 21.12
CA PHE A 2 12.47 11.45 19.67
C PHE A 2 11.02 11.07 19.36
N THR A 3 10.24 12.06 18.92
CA THR A 3 8.85 11.90 18.49
C THR A 3 8.83 11.45 17.03
N ALA A 4 8.12 10.36 16.76
CA ALA A 4 7.86 9.83 15.44
C ALA A 4 6.57 10.44 14.89
N ASP A 5 6.72 11.40 13.99
CA ASP A 5 5.70 11.85 13.02
C ASP A 5 6.16 11.33 11.65
N GLY A 6 5.35 10.78 10.75
CA GLY A 6 3.95 10.43 10.73
C GLY A 6 3.76 9.63 9.44
N CYS A 7 3.20 8.43 9.53
CA CYS A 7 2.89 7.59 8.38
C CYS A 7 1.41 7.78 8.03
N CYS A 8 1.12 8.65 7.06
CA CYS A 8 -0.22 8.84 6.52
C CYS A 8 -0.50 7.79 5.45
N CYS A 9 -1.01 6.63 5.85
CA CYS A 9 -1.66 5.71 4.92
C CYS A 9 -3.08 6.21 4.63
N LEU A 10 -3.26 6.79 3.44
CA LEU A 10 -4.56 7.10 2.84
C LEU A 10 -5.40 5.83 2.71
N GLN A 11 -6.48 5.73 3.47
CA GLN A 11 -7.56 4.78 3.22
C GLN A 11 -8.42 5.29 2.04
N PRO A 12 -8.78 4.45 1.06
CA PRO A 12 -9.83 4.80 0.12
C PRO A 12 -11.20 4.71 0.79
N ASN A 13 -11.89 5.85 0.73
CA ASN A 13 -13.23 6.10 1.26
C ASN A 13 -14.28 5.38 0.38
N ILE A 14 -14.70 4.18 0.77
CA ILE A 14 -15.82 3.46 0.14
C ILE A 14 -17.13 4.02 0.71
N ALA A 15 -17.55 5.17 0.18
CA ALA A 15 -18.84 5.77 0.49
C ALA A 15 -19.43 6.41 -0.78
N SER A 16 -19.87 5.59 -1.73
CA SER A 16 -20.80 6.04 -2.78
C SER A 16 -21.40 4.87 -3.58
N ILE A 17 -22.05 3.91 -2.93
CA ILE A 17 -23.05 3.08 -3.59
C ILE A 17 -24.15 2.87 -2.56
N TYR A 18 -25.25 3.62 -2.67
CA TYR A 18 -26.62 3.30 -2.26
C TYR A 18 -27.41 4.61 -2.12
N GLN A 19 -27.94 5.13 -3.23
CA GLN A 19 -29.14 5.95 -3.14
C GLN A 19 -29.96 5.91 -4.44
N LYS A 20 -31.24 5.57 -4.24
CA LYS A 20 -32.42 5.82 -5.10
C LYS A 20 -32.69 4.85 -6.27
N SER A 21 -33.22 3.68 -5.92
CA SER A 21 -34.33 3.06 -6.65
C SER A 21 -35.66 3.47 -6.00
N GLY A 22 -36.28 4.52 -6.55
CA GLY A 22 -37.62 4.96 -6.18
C GLY A 22 -38.67 4.18 -6.94
N ILE A 23 -39.43 3.36 -6.22
CA ILE A 23 -40.54 2.53 -6.71
C ILE A 23 -41.82 3.37 -6.88
N LEU A 24 -42.51 3.01 -7.97
CA LEU A 24 -43.86 3.34 -8.42
C LEU A 24 -44.90 3.78 -7.37
N GLN A 25 -45.55 4.90 -7.69
CA GLN A 25 -46.89 5.29 -7.27
C GLN A 25 -47.96 4.52 -8.06
N GLN A 26 -49.00 4.04 -7.36
CA GLN A 26 -50.44 3.95 -7.71
C GLN A 26 -51.05 2.92 -6.74
N GLY A 27 -52.18 3.09 -6.05
CA GLY A 27 -53.18 4.14 -5.96
C GLY A 27 -54.39 3.58 -5.16
N GLN A 28 -55.11 4.50 -4.49
CA GLN A 28 -56.54 4.44 -4.07
C GLN A 28 -56.98 3.48 -2.94
N ARG A 29 -57.46 4.03 -1.79
CA ARG A 29 -58.86 4.35 -1.38
C ARG A 29 -59.65 3.08 -1.01
N GLU A 30 -60.51 2.99 0.02
CA GLU A 30 -61.21 3.90 0.93
C GLU A 30 -61.85 3.06 2.06
N ASN A 31 -62.23 3.71 3.18
CA ASN A 31 -63.37 3.41 4.09
C ASN A 31 -63.55 1.97 4.62
N GLY A 32 -63.56 1.67 5.92
CA GLY A 32 -64.24 2.35 7.02
C GLY A 32 -64.99 1.29 7.85
N THR A 33 -65.42 1.70 9.04
CA THR A 33 -66.34 1.01 9.98
C THR A 33 -65.74 0.07 11.04
N SER A 34 -65.64 0.65 12.22
CA SER A 34 -65.74 0.07 13.56
C SER A 34 -66.88 -0.93 13.74
N SER A 35 -66.66 -2.00 14.51
CA SER A 35 -67.65 -2.48 15.48
C SER A 35 -67.02 -3.40 16.53
N SER A 36 -67.29 -3.03 17.77
CA SER A 36 -67.05 -3.68 19.04
C SER A 36 -67.79 -5.01 19.26
N SER A 37 -67.22 -5.83 20.14
CA SER A 37 -67.88 -6.69 21.15
C SER A 37 -68.83 -7.80 20.68
N ALA A 38 -68.49 -9.05 20.98
CA ALA A 38 -69.21 -9.86 21.98
C ALA A 38 -68.71 -11.30 21.95
N GLY A 39 -68.35 -11.82 23.12
CA GLY A 39 -67.98 -13.21 23.30
C GLY A 39 -69.09 -14.16 22.91
N ASN A 40 -68.72 -15.28 22.30
CA ASN A 40 -69.60 -16.44 22.22
C ASN A 40 -68.78 -17.71 22.43
N LYS A 41 -69.00 -18.35 23.58
CA LYS A 41 -68.54 -19.70 23.89
C LYS A 41 -69.08 -20.64 22.82
N LYS A 42 -68.20 -21.21 21.99
CA LYS A 42 -68.51 -22.40 21.18
C LYS A 42 -67.33 -23.35 21.23
N ASN A 43 -67.56 -24.45 21.94
CA ASN A 43 -67.12 -25.83 21.68
C ASN A 43 -65.82 -25.99 20.90
N ALA A 44 -64.80 -26.47 21.61
CA ALA A 44 -63.52 -26.91 21.05
C ALA A 44 -63.73 -27.97 19.95
N GLN A 45 -63.76 -27.51 18.69
CA GLN A 45 -63.34 -28.34 17.56
C GLN A 45 -61.80 -28.35 17.54
N PRO A 46 -61.14 -29.48 17.24
CA PRO A 46 -59.69 -29.49 17.12
C PRO A 46 -59.31 -28.60 15.94
N ASP A 47 -58.65 -27.48 16.22
CA ASP A 47 -58.11 -26.58 15.21
C ASP A 47 -57.19 -27.41 14.28
N PHE A 48 -57.64 -27.65 13.05
CA PHE A 48 -56.84 -28.28 11.99
C PHE A 48 -55.50 -27.54 11.75
N TRP A 49 -55.46 -26.26 12.14
CA TRP A 49 -54.28 -25.39 12.10
C TRP A 49 -53.37 -25.46 13.33
N ALA A 50 -53.73 -26.23 14.37
CA ALA A 50 -52.89 -26.38 15.57
C ALA A 50 -51.54 -27.05 15.23
N GLY A 51 -51.53 -28.02 14.33
CA GLY A 51 -50.30 -28.72 13.91
C GLY A 51 -49.26 -27.78 13.27
N PRO A 52 -49.60 -27.07 12.18
CA PRO A 52 -48.69 -26.11 11.54
C PRO A 52 -48.25 -24.96 12.46
N LYS A 53 -49.16 -24.45 13.31
CA LYS A 53 -48.84 -23.40 14.30
C LYS A 53 -47.82 -23.87 15.33
N MET A 54 -47.96 -25.11 15.82
CA MET A 54 -47.01 -25.70 16.76
C MET A 54 -45.64 -25.91 16.10
N LEU A 55 -45.59 -26.36 14.84
CA LEU A 55 -44.34 -26.49 14.09
C LEU A 55 -43.63 -25.14 13.87
N LEU A 56 -44.36 -24.10 13.48
CA LEU A 56 -43.79 -22.76 13.34
C LEU A 56 -43.26 -22.23 14.68
N SER A 57 -43.99 -22.47 15.78
CA SER A 57 -43.57 -22.05 17.11
C SER A 57 -42.33 -22.81 17.61
N THR A 58 -42.20 -24.10 17.30
CA THR A 58 -41.02 -24.88 17.69
C THR A 58 -39.81 -24.52 16.86
N VAL A 59 -39.95 -24.37 15.54
CA VAL A 59 -38.86 -23.91 14.65
C VAL A 59 -38.41 -22.49 15.03
N GLY A 60 -39.34 -21.59 15.32
CA GLY A 60 -39.03 -20.24 15.80
C GLY A 60 -38.26 -20.25 17.13
N SER A 61 -38.70 -21.06 18.09
CA SER A 61 -38.01 -21.21 19.39
C SER A 61 -36.59 -21.76 19.24
N ILE A 62 -36.40 -22.76 18.37
CA ILE A 62 -35.07 -23.33 18.08
C ILE A 62 -34.19 -22.26 17.41
N GLY A 63 -34.73 -21.46 16.49
CA GLY A 63 -34.01 -20.36 15.85
C GLY A 63 -33.54 -19.31 16.85
N VAL A 64 -34.41 -18.90 17.79
CA VAL A 64 -34.05 -17.93 18.84
C VAL A 64 -32.97 -18.49 19.76
N LEU A 65 -33.08 -19.75 20.18
CA LEU A 65 -32.06 -20.41 21.01
C LEU A 65 -30.72 -20.52 20.27
N TYR A 66 -30.76 -20.85 18.98
CA TYR A 66 -29.58 -20.96 18.14
C TYR A 66 -28.84 -19.62 18.01
N VAL A 67 -29.56 -18.55 17.67
CA VAL A 67 -28.98 -17.20 17.61
C VAL A 67 -28.47 -16.75 18.98
N SER A 68 -29.22 -17.01 20.04
CA SER A 68 -28.80 -16.66 21.41
C SER A 68 -27.53 -17.40 21.85
N TYR A 69 -27.36 -18.66 21.45
CA TYR A 69 -26.14 -19.43 21.70
C TYR A 69 -24.92 -18.80 21.04
N TYR A 70 -25.04 -18.38 19.77
CA TYR A 70 -23.94 -17.69 19.07
C TYR A 70 -23.70 -16.28 19.60
N PHE A 71 -24.74 -15.56 20.01
CA PHE A 71 -24.62 -14.25 20.64
C PHE A 71 -23.85 -14.31 21.97
N TYR A 72 -24.11 -15.34 22.78
CA TYR A 72 -23.33 -15.62 23.98
C TYR A 72 -21.87 -15.96 23.65
N LYS A 73 -21.65 -16.82 22.65
CA LYS A 73 -20.31 -17.22 22.21
C LYS A 73 -19.48 -16.05 21.64
N ALA A 74 -20.14 -15.04 21.08
CA ALA A 74 -19.51 -13.83 20.53
C ALA A 74 -19.23 -12.74 21.58
N ASN A 75 -19.40 -13.01 22.88
CA ASN A 75 -19.30 -12.02 23.95
C ASN A 75 -20.27 -10.83 23.78
N PHE A 76 -21.51 -11.09 23.34
CA PHE A 76 -22.56 -10.08 23.16
C PHE A 76 -22.26 -9.03 22.06
N ASP A 77 -21.30 -9.30 21.16
CA ASP A 77 -21.01 -8.48 19.99
C ASP A 77 -21.88 -8.89 18.80
N VAL A 78 -22.67 -7.95 18.28
CA VAL A 78 -23.61 -8.18 17.17
C VAL A 78 -22.89 -8.45 15.85
N GLU A 79 -21.79 -7.74 15.57
CA GLU A 79 -21.04 -7.88 14.32
C GLU A 79 -20.38 -9.25 14.26
N ARG A 80 -19.71 -9.63 15.34
CA ARG A 80 -19.10 -10.94 15.49
C ARG A 80 -20.11 -12.09 15.47
N THR A 81 -21.31 -11.88 16.00
CA THR A 81 -22.41 -12.86 15.93
C THR A 81 -22.86 -13.09 14.49
N ASN A 82 -22.97 -12.01 13.70
CA ASN A 82 -23.32 -12.10 12.28
C ASN A 82 -22.25 -12.84 11.48
N GLU A 83 -20.97 -12.59 11.74
CA GLU A 83 -19.86 -13.32 11.10
C GLU A 83 -19.93 -14.83 11.36
N LEU A 84 -20.08 -15.23 12.63
CA LEU A 84 -20.15 -16.64 13.02
C LEU A 84 -21.40 -17.34 12.46
N LEU A 85 -22.54 -16.65 12.44
CA LEU A 85 -23.75 -17.18 11.81
C LEU A 85 -23.56 -17.37 10.31
N LYS A 86 -22.95 -16.38 9.63
CA LYS A 86 -22.67 -16.44 8.18
C LYS A 86 -21.76 -17.60 7.83
N GLU A 87 -20.66 -17.80 8.57
CA GLU A 87 -19.77 -18.94 8.38
C GLU A 87 -20.50 -20.28 8.51
N ARG A 88 -21.42 -20.39 9.47
CA ARG A 88 -22.19 -21.62 9.70
C ARG A 88 -23.29 -21.86 8.67
N TYR A 89 -23.96 -20.81 8.21
CA TYR A 89 -24.92 -20.91 7.10
C TYR A 89 -24.21 -21.32 5.79
N GLN A 90 -22.99 -20.85 5.56
CA GLN A 90 -22.19 -21.22 4.39
C GLN A 90 -21.73 -22.69 4.40
N GLN A 91 -21.70 -23.35 5.56
CA GLN A 91 -21.38 -24.78 5.69
C GLN A 91 -22.58 -25.70 5.45
N TRP A 92 -23.79 -25.15 5.23
CA TRP A 92 -24.94 -25.99 4.94
C TRP A 92 -24.85 -26.58 3.53
N PRO A 93 -25.19 -27.88 3.35
CA PRO A 93 -25.03 -28.58 2.07
C PRO A 93 -25.92 -28.04 0.94
N LEU A 94 -26.92 -27.19 1.26
CA LEU A 94 -27.76 -26.50 0.28
C LEU A 94 -27.21 -25.12 -0.14
N TYR A 95 -26.17 -24.62 0.53
CA TYR A 95 -25.51 -23.38 0.12
C TYR A 95 -24.43 -23.68 -0.92
N PRO A 96 -24.34 -22.89 -2.02
CA PRO A 96 -23.21 -23.00 -2.93
C PRO A 96 -21.91 -22.72 -2.15
N PRO A 97 -20.79 -23.37 -2.53
CA PRO A 97 -19.51 -23.12 -1.88
C PRO A 97 -19.18 -21.63 -1.93
N PRO A 98 -18.49 -21.09 -0.91
CA PRO A 98 -18.06 -19.69 -0.93
C PRO A 98 -17.28 -19.45 -2.22
N GLY A 99 -17.64 -18.40 -2.95
CA GLY A 99 -16.91 -17.98 -4.13
C GLY A 99 -15.46 -17.62 -3.79
N PRO A 100 -14.59 -17.46 -4.81
CA PRO A 100 -13.21 -17.11 -4.59
C PRO A 100 -13.10 -15.86 -3.71
N SER A 101 -12.15 -15.88 -2.79
CA SER A 101 -11.99 -14.77 -1.86
C SER A 101 -11.62 -13.49 -2.63
N GLN A 102 -11.92 -12.31 -2.08
CA GLN A 102 -11.48 -11.06 -2.70
C GLN A 102 -9.95 -11.03 -2.88
N ALA A 103 -9.20 -11.66 -1.97
CA ALA A 103 -7.76 -11.83 -2.11
C ALA A 103 -7.39 -12.66 -3.35
N GLU A 104 -8.10 -13.76 -3.64
CA GLU A 104 -7.88 -14.58 -4.85
C GLU A 104 -8.25 -13.85 -6.15
N LEU A 105 -9.21 -12.94 -6.10
CA LEU A 105 -9.55 -12.09 -7.26
C LEU A 105 -8.50 -11.01 -7.49
N ILE A 106 -7.89 -10.49 -6.43
CA ILE A 106 -6.82 -9.48 -6.49
C ILE A 106 -5.47 -10.09 -6.90
N THR A 107 -5.21 -11.35 -6.55
CA THR A 107 -3.94 -12.02 -6.90
C THR A 107 -3.89 -12.53 -8.34
N LYS A 108 -5.01 -12.56 -9.06
CA LYS A 108 -5.00 -12.84 -10.50
C LYS A 108 -4.44 -11.63 -11.25
N VAL A 109 -3.14 -11.68 -11.50
CA VAL A 109 -2.46 -10.69 -12.34
C VAL A 109 -2.90 -10.90 -13.79
N ASP A 110 -3.47 -9.86 -14.38
CA ASP A 110 -3.82 -9.84 -15.79
C ASP A 110 -2.54 -9.78 -16.63
N HIS A 111 -2.20 -10.89 -17.29
CA HIS A 111 -1.03 -10.98 -18.17
C HIS A 111 -1.15 -10.11 -19.42
N ALA A 112 -2.35 -9.61 -19.74
CA ALA A 112 -2.61 -8.65 -20.82
C ALA A 112 -2.06 -9.05 -22.21
N GLY A 113 -1.73 -10.33 -22.46
CA GLY A 113 -1.14 -10.80 -23.71
C GLY A 113 0.40 -10.96 -23.69
N LEU A 114 1.05 -10.64 -22.58
CA LEU A 114 2.48 -10.92 -22.39
C LEU A 114 2.73 -12.40 -22.13
N ASN A 115 3.87 -12.90 -22.63
CA ASN A 115 4.36 -14.22 -22.25
C ASN A 115 4.61 -14.28 -20.73
N GLN A 116 4.34 -15.44 -20.12
CA GLN A 116 4.52 -15.69 -18.69
C GLN A 116 5.93 -15.31 -18.22
N GLU A 117 6.97 -15.69 -18.99
CA GLU A 117 8.37 -15.37 -18.64
C GLU A 117 8.63 -13.85 -18.61
N MET A 118 8.07 -13.13 -19.58
CA MET A 118 8.20 -11.66 -19.63
C MET A 118 7.46 -11.03 -18.45
N MET A 119 6.28 -11.55 -18.09
CA MET A 119 5.51 -11.06 -16.95
C MET A 119 6.22 -11.32 -15.62
N ASP A 120 6.82 -12.49 -15.44
CA ASP A 120 7.60 -12.83 -14.24
C ASP A 120 8.85 -11.94 -14.13
N THR A 121 9.51 -11.66 -15.26
CA THR A 121 10.67 -10.76 -15.33
C THR A 121 10.26 -9.31 -15.03
N LEU A 122 9.18 -8.83 -15.66
CA LEU A 122 8.62 -7.51 -15.44
C LEU A 122 8.21 -7.29 -13.99
N SER A 123 7.50 -8.25 -13.39
CA SER A 123 7.05 -8.14 -12.00
C SER A 123 8.22 -8.14 -11.02
N THR A 124 9.26 -8.94 -11.28
CA THR A 124 10.50 -8.97 -10.48
C THR A 124 11.23 -7.63 -10.56
N TRP A 125 11.44 -7.11 -11.76
CA TRP A 125 12.07 -5.80 -11.97
C TRP A 125 11.24 -4.67 -11.36
N PHE A 126 9.92 -4.68 -11.55
CA PHE A 126 9.03 -3.66 -11.04
C PHE A 126 9.06 -3.62 -9.51
N LEU A 127 8.97 -4.78 -8.85
CA LEU A 127 9.04 -4.87 -7.39
C LEU A 127 10.41 -4.40 -6.87
N TYR A 128 11.49 -4.68 -7.61
CA TYR A 128 12.81 -4.16 -7.27
C TYR A 128 12.87 -2.62 -7.36
N GLU A 129 12.38 -2.03 -8.45
CA GLU A 129 12.36 -0.58 -8.64
C GLU A 129 11.43 0.14 -7.66
N ASP A 130 10.27 -0.44 -7.36
CA ASP A 130 9.29 0.13 -6.43
C ASP A 130 9.87 0.21 -5.01
N ASN A 131 10.61 -0.82 -4.57
CA ASN A 131 11.31 -0.81 -3.29
C ASN A 131 12.51 0.16 -3.27
N ARG A 132 13.16 0.38 -4.42
CA ARG A 132 14.34 1.25 -4.53
C ARG A 132 13.97 2.73 -4.44
N ARG A 133 12.79 3.11 -4.91
CA ARG A 133 12.34 4.50 -5.05
C ARG A 133 11.49 4.94 -3.85
N GLN A 134 11.76 6.13 -3.33
CA GLN A 134 11.00 6.67 -2.18
C GLN A 134 9.50 6.90 -2.47
N HIS A 135 9.16 7.14 -3.74
CA HIS A 135 7.78 7.40 -4.19
C HIS A 135 7.22 6.28 -5.08
N GLY A 136 7.85 5.10 -5.06
CA GLY A 136 7.52 3.99 -5.93
C GLY A 136 7.77 4.27 -7.42
N VAL A 137 7.16 3.43 -8.27
CA VAL A 137 7.29 3.53 -9.73
C VAL A 137 6.25 4.50 -10.32
N SER A 138 6.73 5.61 -10.89
CA SER A 138 5.90 6.59 -11.60
C SER A 138 5.65 6.21 -13.07
N ARG A 139 4.54 6.69 -13.64
CA ARG A 139 4.23 6.48 -15.07
C ARG A 139 5.31 7.03 -15.99
N GLN A 140 5.85 8.21 -15.67
CA GLN A 140 6.94 8.82 -16.42
C GLN A 140 8.17 7.91 -16.44
N PHE A 141 8.53 7.30 -15.31
CA PHE A 141 9.65 6.37 -15.25
C PHE A 141 9.44 5.13 -16.14
N ILE A 142 8.21 4.59 -16.20
CA ILE A 142 7.89 3.49 -17.10
C ILE A 142 8.02 3.91 -18.57
N ILE A 143 7.55 5.10 -18.93
CA ILE A 143 7.67 5.63 -20.29
C ILE A 143 9.15 5.78 -20.68
N ASP A 144 9.96 6.34 -19.78
CA ASP A 144 11.40 6.49 -20.01
C ASP A 144 12.09 5.12 -20.10
N THR A 145 11.68 4.13 -19.30
CA THR A 145 12.17 2.74 -19.42
C THR A 145 11.81 2.13 -20.78
N CYS A 146 10.58 2.33 -21.26
CA CYS A 146 10.15 1.84 -22.56
C CYS A 146 10.95 2.47 -23.72
N ARG A 147 11.38 3.72 -23.55
CA ARG A 147 12.21 4.44 -24.54
C ARG A 147 13.68 4.02 -24.47
N ASP A 148 14.26 4.09 -23.28
CA ASP A 148 15.72 4.07 -23.10
C ASP A 148 16.26 2.64 -22.90
N VAL A 149 15.48 1.76 -22.26
CA VAL A 149 15.91 0.39 -21.94
C VAL A 149 15.32 -0.61 -22.93
N LEU A 150 14.02 -0.51 -23.20
CA LEU A 150 13.33 -1.48 -24.05
C LEU A 150 13.33 -1.11 -25.53
N HIS A 151 13.68 0.15 -25.85
CA HIS A 151 13.69 0.68 -27.23
C HIS A 151 12.36 0.45 -27.98
N LEU A 152 11.23 0.54 -27.26
CA LEU A 152 9.88 0.38 -27.82
C LEU A 152 9.24 1.71 -28.21
N LEU A 153 9.81 2.83 -27.75
CA LEU A 153 9.38 4.18 -28.09
C LEU A 153 10.48 4.90 -28.85
N ASP A 154 10.08 5.90 -29.65
CA ASP A 154 11.02 6.70 -30.41
C ASP A 154 12.00 7.42 -29.46
N SER A 155 13.27 7.39 -29.86
CA SER A 155 14.39 8.00 -29.16
C SER A 155 15.29 8.67 -30.21
N PRO A 156 16.12 9.65 -29.84
CA PRO A 156 17.04 10.29 -30.79
C PRO A 156 17.95 9.31 -31.53
N ASP A 157 18.16 8.11 -30.97
CA ASP A 157 19.00 7.06 -31.54
C ASP A 157 18.19 5.99 -32.30
N HIS A 158 16.86 5.94 -32.17
CA HIS A 158 16.04 4.88 -32.73
C HIS A 158 14.61 5.35 -33.11
N SER A 159 14.41 5.65 -34.41
CA SER A 159 13.10 6.08 -34.95
C SER A 159 12.47 5.05 -35.87
N PHE A 160 11.18 4.81 -35.69
CA PHE A 160 10.41 3.77 -36.38
C PHE A 160 9.47 4.31 -37.48
N GLY A 161 9.45 5.64 -37.67
CA GLY A 161 8.63 6.34 -38.66
C GLY A 161 7.30 6.88 -38.10
N ASP A 162 6.81 7.95 -38.74
CA ASP A 162 5.71 8.79 -38.23
C ASP A 162 4.41 8.01 -37.90
N GLU A 163 4.04 7.02 -38.71
CA GLU A 163 2.81 6.26 -38.50
C GLU A 163 2.90 5.32 -37.28
N LEU A 164 4.06 4.70 -37.06
CA LEU A 164 4.27 3.82 -35.92
C LEU A 164 4.37 4.64 -34.63
N ASN A 165 5.09 5.76 -34.69
CA ASN A 165 5.22 6.70 -33.59
C ASN A 165 3.87 7.22 -33.12
N ALA A 166 2.99 7.63 -34.04
CA ALA A 166 1.65 8.10 -33.68
C ALA A 166 0.81 7.04 -32.95
N LYS A 167 0.99 5.75 -33.28
CA LYS A 167 0.32 4.64 -32.57
C LYS A 167 0.92 4.43 -31.18
N CYS A 168 2.25 4.47 -31.05
CA CYS A 168 2.93 4.38 -29.77
C CYS A 168 2.55 5.54 -28.84
N ASP A 169 2.52 6.76 -29.36
CA ASP A 169 2.12 7.96 -28.62
C ASP A 169 0.67 7.84 -28.13
N ALA A 170 -0.24 7.33 -28.96
CA ALA A 170 -1.62 7.09 -28.54
C ALA A 170 -1.72 6.06 -27.39
N ALA A 171 -0.91 5.00 -27.42
CA ALA A 171 -0.86 4.01 -26.33
C ALA A 171 -0.28 4.61 -25.04
N VAL A 172 0.75 5.45 -25.14
CA VAL A 172 1.33 6.18 -24.01
C VAL A 172 0.34 7.19 -23.44
N ASP A 173 -0.39 7.93 -24.28
CA ASP A 173 -1.40 8.88 -23.85
C ASP A 173 -2.55 8.19 -23.12
N GLU A 174 -3.00 7.02 -23.59
CA GLU A 174 -4.00 6.23 -22.87
C GLU A 174 -3.47 5.77 -21.49
N PHE A 175 -2.21 5.35 -21.42
CA PHE A 175 -1.58 4.96 -20.16
C PHE A 175 -1.47 6.14 -19.17
N VAL A 176 -1.09 7.32 -19.65
CA VAL A 176 -1.02 8.55 -18.85
C VAL A 176 -2.42 8.99 -18.42
N ALA A 177 -3.44 8.87 -19.27
CA ALA A 177 -4.80 9.29 -18.97
C ALA A 177 -5.43 8.53 -17.78
N ARG A 178 -4.96 7.30 -17.49
CA ARG A 178 -5.38 6.52 -16.31
C ARG A 178 -4.74 7.00 -15.00
N GLY A 179 -3.74 7.88 -15.08
CA GLY A 179 -3.08 8.49 -13.92
C GLY A 179 -4.00 9.38 -13.10
N VAL A 180 -3.64 9.55 -11.83
CA VAL A 180 -4.35 10.44 -10.90
C VAL A 180 -3.75 11.83 -10.99
N GLY A 181 -4.55 12.81 -11.39
CA GLY A 181 -4.09 14.20 -11.51
C GLY A 181 -5.03 15.04 -12.37
N ARG A 182 -4.98 16.36 -12.21
CA ARG A 182 -5.71 17.30 -13.06
C ARG A 182 -4.91 17.69 -14.29
N SER A 183 -3.59 17.86 -14.14
CA SER A 183 -2.69 18.11 -15.27
C SER A 183 -2.06 16.81 -15.78
N ASP A 184 -1.56 16.83 -17.01
CA ASP A 184 -0.90 15.65 -17.59
C ASP A 184 0.46 15.40 -16.94
N GLU A 185 1.14 16.43 -16.44
CA GLU A 185 2.36 16.28 -15.63
C GLU A 185 2.05 15.57 -14.31
N GLU A 186 0.98 15.95 -13.60
CA GLU A 186 0.57 15.26 -12.37
C GLU A 186 0.24 13.79 -12.65
N LYS A 187 -0.47 13.50 -13.74
CA LYS A 187 -0.76 12.12 -14.14
C LYS A 187 0.51 11.35 -14.49
N ARG A 188 1.48 11.95 -15.17
CA ARG A 188 2.79 11.33 -15.48
C ARG A 188 3.59 11.03 -14.22
N LEU A 189 3.51 11.88 -13.21
CA LEU A 189 4.20 11.67 -11.93
C LEU A 189 3.47 10.69 -10.99
N SER A 190 2.19 10.42 -11.23
CA SER A 190 1.42 9.49 -10.41
C SER A 190 1.92 8.05 -10.54
N GLY A 191 1.88 7.31 -9.42
CA GLY A 191 2.31 5.91 -9.34
C GLY A 191 1.41 4.98 -10.14
N CYS A 192 1.99 3.96 -10.77
CA CYS A 192 1.26 2.95 -11.54
C CYS A 192 1.43 1.55 -10.94
N GLY A 193 0.56 0.61 -11.34
CA GLY A 193 0.69 -0.80 -10.96
C GLY A 193 1.25 -1.66 -12.09
N VAL A 194 1.79 -2.84 -11.76
CA VAL A 194 2.34 -3.80 -12.74
C VAL A 194 1.32 -4.16 -13.84
N SER A 195 0.04 -4.28 -13.49
CA SER A 195 -1.03 -4.60 -14.45
C SER A 195 -1.31 -3.49 -15.47
N GLU A 196 -1.00 -2.23 -15.13
CA GLU A 196 -1.11 -1.12 -16.08
C GLU A 196 0.10 -1.12 -17.01
N VAL A 197 1.28 -1.40 -16.47
CA VAL A 197 2.52 -1.53 -17.23
C VAL A 197 2.44 -2.72 -18.21
N SER A 198 1.90 -3.86 -17.77
CA SER A 198 1.75 -5.04 -18.65
C SER A 198 0.85 -4.73 -19.85
N ARG A 199 -0.24 -3.98 -19.64
CA ARG A 199 -1.13 -3.53 -20.72
C ARG A 199 -0.45 -2.56 -21.68
N LEU A 200 0.34 -1.61 -21.16
CA LEU A 200 1.11 -0.70 -22.01
C LEU A 200 2.11 -1.49 -22.86
N LEU A 201 2.89 -2.38 -22.25
CA LEU A 201 3.89 -3.18 -22.97
C LEU A 201 3.23 -4.08 -24.01
N SER A 202 2.11 -4.72 -23.69
CA SER A 202 1.36 -5.52 -24.66
C SER A 202 0.92 -4.69 -25.86
N ALA A 203 0.33 -3.50 -25.64
CA ALA A 203 -0.04 -2.60 -26.72
C ALA A 203 1.16 -2.17 -27.57
N LEU A 204 2.30 -1.86 -26.94
CA LEU A 204 3.53 -1.52 -27.67
C LEU A 204 4.05 -2.71 -28.49
N PHE A 205 4.06 -3.92 -27.93
CA PHE A 205 4.48 -5.11 -28.67
C PHE A 205 3.55 -5.41 -29.85
N GLU A 206 2.24 -5.25 -29.69
CA GLU A 206 1.27 -5.39 -30.79
C GLU A 206 1.56 -4.39 -31.92
N ILE A 207 1.85 -3.13 -31.58
CA ILE A 207 2.21 -2.09 -32.57
C ILE A 207 3.47 -2.46 -33.35
N HIS A 208 4.46 -3.04 -32.67
CA HIS A 208 5.72 -3.51 -33.29
C HIS A 208 5.59 -4.87 -34.02
N GLY A 209 4.38 -5.43 -34.14
CA GLY A 209 4.11 -6.64 -34.92
C GLY A 209 3.89 -7.92 -34.11
N GLY A 210 3.81 -7.81 -32.77
CA GLY A 210 3.33 -8.88 -31.88
C GLY A 210 4.20 -10.15 -31.82
N GLY A 211 5.47 -10.07 -32.23
CA GLY A 211 6.37 -11.22 -32.27
C GLY A 211 6.98 -11.57 -30.91
N ASP A 212 7.06 -12.86 -30.60
CA ASP A 212 7.75 -13.38 -29.40
C ASP A 212 9.20 -12.89 -29.33
N ASP A 213 9.87 -12.75 -30.48
CA ASP A 213 11.24 -12.22 -30.60
C ASP A 213 11.42 -10.83 -29.97
N ILE A 214 10.38 -9.98 -30.04
CA ILE A 214 10.43 -8.61 -29.49
C ILE A 214 10.25 -8.66 -27.98
N GLN A 215 9.35 -9.51 -27.51
CA GLN A 215 9.17 -9.73 -26.07
C GLN A 215 10.42 -10.34 -25.44
N GLU A 216 11.09 -11.27 -26.14
CA GLU A 216 12.33 -11.89 -25.67
C GLU A 216 13.48 -10.88 -25.61
N LYS A 217 13.65 -10.04 -26.64
CA LYS A 217 14.63 -8.94 -26.58
C LYS A 217 14.35 -7.97 -25.44
N ALA A 218 13.09 -7.57 -25.25
CA ALA A 218 12.71 -6.68 -24.16
C ALA A 218 12.96 -7.33 -22.79
N LYS A 219 12.70 -8.63 -22.65
CA LYS A 219 13.03 -9.42 -21.46
C LYS A 219 14.53 -9.37 -21.16
N ASP A 220 15.36 -9.64 -22.17
CA ASP A 220 16.82 -9.66 -22.02
C ASP A 220 17.36 -8.27 -21.66
N SER A 221 16.85 -7.20 -22.28
CA SER A 221 17.18 -5.81 -21.94
C SER A 221 16.82 -5.48 -20.49
N LEU A 222 15.66 -5.93 -20.01
CA LEU A 222 15.24 -5.71 -18.62
C LEU A 222 16.13 -6.47 -17.63
N ILE A 223 16.51 -7.70 -17.95
CA ILE A 223 17.43 -8.52 -17.13
C ILE A 223 18.81 -7.87 -17.08
N GLU A 224 19.30 -7.36 -18.21
CA GLU A 224 20.56 -6.63 -18.28
C GLU A 224 20.52 -5.36 -17.42
N GLU A 225 19.41 -4.61 -17.45
CA GLU A 225 19.21 -3.42 -16.62
C GLU A 225 19.26 -3.72 -15.12
N VAL A 226 18.56 -4.77 -14.68
CA VAL A 226 18.62 -5.26 -13.29
C VAL A 226 20.05 -5.61 -12.92
N SER A 227 20.73 -6.36 -13.80
CA SER A 227 22.10 -6.83 -13.58
C SER A 227 23.09 -5.67 -13.51
N ARG A 228 22.92 -4.64 -14.34
CA ARG A 228 23.72 -3.42 -14.34
C ARG A 228 23.55 -2.67 -13.03
N THR A 229 22.30 -2.41 -12.64
CA THR A 229 21.97 -1.71 -11.41
C THR A 229 22.54 -2.43 -10.18
N TYR A 230 22.43 -3.76 -10.13
CA TYR A 230 23.00 -4.55 -9.04
C TYR A 230 24.54 -4.44 -8.98
N ARG A 231 25.23 -4.50 -10.13
CA ARG A 231 26.70 -4.34 -10.18
C ARG A 231 27.12 -2.97 -9.66
N GLU A 232 26.43 -1.91 -10.05
CA GLU A 232 26.71 -0.55 -9.58
C GLU A 232 26.54 -0.41 -8.06
N GLN A 233 25.46 -0.98 -7.50
CA GLN A 233 25.25 -0.99 -6.06
C GLN A 233 26.34 -1.76 -5.31
N VAL A 234 26.76 -2.93 -5.82
CA VAL A 234 27.86 -3.70 -5.22
C VAL A 234 29.17 -2.94 -5.30
N GLN A 235 29.45 -2.24 -6.40
CA GLN A 235 30.65 -1.41 -6.53
C GLN A 235 30.63 -0.22 -5.57
N MET A 236 29.51 0.47 -5.42
CA MET A 236 29.36 1.54 -4.43
C MET A 236 29.52 1.02 -3.00
N ALA A 237 28.93 -0.12 -2.66
CA ALA A 237 29.07 -0.74 -1.36
C ALA A 237 30.53 -1.13 -1.08
N LYS A 238 31.24 -1.67 -2.09
CA LYS A 238 32.66 -2.00 -1.99
C LYS A 238 33.53 -0.75 -1.83
N ALA A 239 33.26 0.30 -2.60
CA ALA A 239 33.96 1.58 -2.49
C ALA A 239 33.75 2.23 -1.11
N PHE A 240 32.52 2.16 -0.59
CA PHE A 240 32.21 2.60 0.77
C PHE A 240 32.96 1.75 1.81
N GLN A 241 32.97 0.42 1.67
CA GLN A 241 33.70 -0.46 2.57
C GLN A 241 35.22 -0.21 2.52
N GLU A 242 35.78 0.11 1.35
CA GLU A 242 37.19 0.47 1.19
C GLU A 242 37.50 1.85 1.79
N ALA A 243 36.61 2.84 1.62
CA ALA A 243 36.73 4.16 2.24
C ALA A 243 36.54 4.11 3.77
N VAL A 244 35.71 3.18 4.25
CA VAL A 244 35.44 2.89 5.67
C VAL A 244 36.34 1.75 6.16
N LYS A 245 37.48 1.51 5.51
CA LYS A 245 38.59 0.86 6.19
C LYS A 245 39.02 1.79 7.32
N PHE A 246 38.39 1.58 8.48
CA PHE A 246 38.88 2.04 9.75
C PHE A 246 40.32 1.56 9.82
N GLU A 247 41.26 2.48 9.60
CA GLU A 247 42.57 2.30 10.17
C GLU A 247 42.30 2.04 11.66
N PRO A 248 42.83 0.94 12.23
CA PRO A 248 42.71 0.74 13.67
C PRO A 248 43.18 2.05 14.29
N LEU A 249 42.30 2.67 15.07
CA LEU A 249 42.64 3.90 15.77
C LEU A 249 44.02 3.65 16.40
N PRO A 250 44.99 4.56 16.22
CA PRO A 250 46.29 4.38 16.86
C PRO A 250 46.04 4.03 18.33
N ASP A 251 46.83 3.13 18.90
CA ASP A 251 46.78 2.82 20.34
C ASP A 251 47.20 4.08 21.10
N ILE A 252 46.27 5.01 21.23
CA ILE A 252 46.37 6.20 22.04
C ILE A 252 46.21 5.71 23.47
N ALA A 253 47.17 6.02 24.32
CA ALA A 253 47.06 5.69 25.72
C ALA A 253 45.80 6.38 26.28
N GLU A 254 45.06 5.69 27.17
CA GLU A 254 43.74 6.13 27.66
C GLU A 254 43.76 7.57 28.21
N ASP A 255 44.89 7.98 28.79
CA ASP A 255 45.18 9.32 29.28
C ASP A 255 45.30 10.39 28.17
N GLU A 256 45.87 10.02 27.02
CA GLU A 256 45.98 10.90 25.85
C GLU A 256 44.63 11.04 25.13
N ALA A 257 43.83 9.97 25.09
CA ALA A 257 42.47 9.99 24.56
C ALA A 257 41.53 10.87 25.42
N ASP A 258 41.55 10.68 26.74
CA ASP A 258 40.81 11.51 27.69
C ASP A 258 41.16 13.00 27.53
N ARG A 259 42.44 13.29 27.32
CA ARG A 259 42.91 14.66 27.15
C ARG A 259 42.41 15.26 25.83
N ALA A 260 42.45 14.51 24.72
CA ALA A 260 41.95 14.97 23.44
C ALA A 260 40.44 15.27 23.47
N VAL A 261 39.66 14.46 24.20
CA VAL A 261 38.23 14.71 24.41
C VAL A 261 38.00 16.01 25.18
N LEU A 262 38.74 16.23 26.28
CA LEU A 262 38.64 17.49 27.05
C LEU A 262 39.07 18.72 26.23
N GLU A 263 40.06 18.57 25.34
CA GLU A 263 40.48 19.65 24.42
C GLU A 263 39.37 20.00 23.40
N LEU A 264 38.70 18.99 22.83
CA LEU A 264 37.56 19.18 21.92
C LEU A 264 36.35 19.81 22.62
N GLU A 265 36.01 19.38 23.83
CA GLU A 265 34.92 19.97 24.61
C GLU A 265 35.19 21.46 24.92
N LEU A 266 36.43 21.83 25.24
CA LEU A 266 36.81 23.22 25.41
C LEU A 266 36.63 24.04 24.14
N GLU A 267 37.06 23.52 22.99
CA GLU A 267 36.93 24.20 21.71
C GLU A 267 35.45 24.40 21.33
N GLN A 268 34.63 23.37 21.53
CA GLN A 268 33.19 23.45 21.30
C GLN A 268 32.52 24.50 22.21
N TYR A 269 32.77 24.46 23.52
CA TYR A 269 32.18 25.43 24.45
C TYR A 269 32.67 26.86 24.22
N GLN A 270 33.93 27.04 23.81
CA GLN A 270 34.47 28.35 23.47
C GLN A 270 33.82 28.89 22.18
N THR A 271 33.65 28.04 21.16
CA THR A 271 32.98 28.39 19.91
C THR A 271 31.51 28.76 20.13
N GLU A 272 30.77 27.99 20.93
CA GLU A 272 29.38 28.31 21.31
C GLU A 272 29.25 29.65 22.04
N LEU A 273 30.28 30.02 22.82
CA LEU A 273 30.32 31.30 23.53
C LEU A 273 30.60 32.47 22.57
N ASP A 274 31.52 32.28 21.63
CA ASP A 274 31.99 33.30 20.69
C ASP A 274 30.97 33.55 19.55
N GLU A 275 30.22 32.53 19.12
CA GLU A 275 29.13 32.68 18.15
C GLU A 275 27.95 33.54 18.67
N GLY A 276 27.87 33.77 19.98
CA GLY A 276 26.94 34.72 20.59
C GLY A 276 25.46 34.34 20.53
N LYS A 277 25.11 33.17 20.00
CA LYS A 277 23.72 32.65 19.86
C LYS A 277 23.10 32.11 21.16
N CYS A 278 23.81 32.19 22.27
CA CYS A 278 23.36 31.69 23.57
C CYS A 278 22.68 32.79 24.41
N ASP A 279 21.61 32.42 25.12
CA ASP A 279 20.98 33.27 26.15
C ASP A 279 21.90 33.47 27.37
N ASP A 280 21.53 34.39 28.26
CA ASP A 280 22.37 34.79 29.40
C ASP A 280 22.57 33.65 30.42
N GLU A 281 21.59 32.76 30.57
CA GLU A 281 21.69 31.59 31.44
C GLU A 281 22.68 30.55 30.87
N ARG A 282 22.57 30.24 29.57
CA ARG A 282 23.49 29.35 28.85
C ARG A 282 24.91 29.91 28.83
N LYS A 283 25.09 31.22 28.69
CA LYS A 283 26.41 31.88 28.78
C LYS A 283 27.05 31.73 30.16
N GLN A 284 26.28 31.83 31.24
CA GLN A 284 26.79 31.62 32.59
C GLN A 284 27.18 30.16 32.83
N TRP A 285 26.36 29.22 32.32
CA TRP A 285 26.65 27.79 32.38
C TRP A 285 27.93 27.43 31.60
N LEU A 286 28.05 27.87 30.34
CA LEU A 286 29.24 27.63 29.51
C LEU A 286 30.52 28.17 30.15
N LYS A 287 30.48 29.35 30.78
CA LYS A 287 31.64 29.90 31.51
C LYS A 287 32.05 29.05 32.72
N LYS A 288 31.08 28.41 33.38
CA LYS A 288 31.34 27.50 34.51
C LYS A 288 31.96 26.20 34.02
N GLU A 289 31.38 25.59 32.99
CA GLU A 289 31.89 24.36 32.38
C GLU A 289 33.29 24.55 31.78
N LEU A 290 33.54 25.64 31.04
CA LEU A 290 34.88 25.98 30.55
C LEU A 290 35.93 26.04 31.66
N LYS A 291 35.55 26.47 32.87
CA LYS A 291 36.45 26.53 34.02
C LYS A 291 36.69 25.15 34.62
N GLU A 292 35.66 24.31 34.65
CA GLU A 292 35.71 22.94 35.17
C GLU A 292 36.53 22.02 34.26
N VAL A 293 36.27 22.04 32.95
CA VAL A 293 37.01 21.28 31.94
C VAL A 293 38.48 21.72 31.88
N LYS A 294 38.78 23.03 31.97
CA LYS A 294 40.18 23.51 32.07
C LYS A 294 40.90 22.99 33.33
N LYS A 295 40.19 22.84 34.45
CA LYS A 295 40.76 22.29 35.69
C LYS A 295 41.10 20.81 35.53
N LEU A 296 40.19 20.03 34.96
CA LEU A 296 40.39 18.60 34.70
C LEU A 296 41.56 18.36 33.73
N LEU A 297 41.69 19.22 32.72
CA LEU A 297 42.78 19.14 31.75
C LEU A 297 44.15 19.46 32.36
N GLU A 298 44.22 20.41 33.29
CA GLU A 298 45.46 20.70 34.06
C GLU A 298 45.79 19.60 35.09
N GLU A 299 44.78 18.92 35.63
CA GLU A 299 44.98 17.75 36.51
C GLU A 299 45.53 16.55 35.73
N LYS A 300 45.09 16.34 34.49
CA LYS A 300 45.56 15.28 33.59
C LYS A 300 46.95 15.54 32.96
N LYS A 301 47.51 16.75 33.09
CA LYS A 301 48.88 17.10 32.65
C LYS A 301 49.98 16.76 33.66
N LYS A 302 49.64 16.46 34.91
CA LYS A 302 50.59 16.18 36.01
C LYS A 302 50.83 14.69 36.18
#